data_AF-A0A1Q7M190-F1
#
_entry.id   AF-A0A1Q7M190-F1
#
_cell.length_a   1.000
_cell.length_b   1.000
_cell.length_c   1.000
_cell.angle_alpha   90.00
_cell.angle_beta   90.00
_cell.angle_gamma   90.00
#
_symmetry.space_group_name_H-M   'P 1'
#
loop_
_entity.id
_entity.type
_entity.pdbx_description
1 polymer ?
#
loop_
_entity_poly.entity_id
_entity_poly.type
_entity_poly.pdbx_seq_one_letter_code
_entity_poly.pdbx_strand_id
1 'polypeptide(L)' 'MATETVILDCARFKRPDIATIDRIARTRLDASRRGCELRLRNPNAAILELIALLGLERILGVEVQGQPE' A
#
# COMPACT_ATOMS: atom_id res chain seq x y z
N MET A 1 1.05 2.93 -22.54
CA MET A 1 1.09 4.16 -21.72
C MET A 1 1.86 3.82 -20.46
N ALA A 2 3.02 4.42 -20.21
CA ALA A 2 3.79 4.15 -18.99
C ALA A 2 3.08 4.83 -17.82
N THR A 3 2.43 4.04 -16.96
CA THR A 3 1.81 4.56 -15.72
C THR A 3 2.94 4.99 -14.79
N GLU A 4 3.01 6.28 -14.45
CA GLU A 4 3.97 6.76 -13.45
C GLU A 4 3.70 6.07 -12.11
N THR A 5 4.75 5.55 -11.48
CA THR A 5 4.63 4.79 -10.23
C THR A 5 5.14 5.61 -9.06
N VAL A 6 4.29 5.79 -8.06
CA VAL A 6 4.64 6.39 -6.77
C VAL A 6 4.99 5.25 -5.81
N ILE A 7 6.19 5.29 -5.24
CA ILE A 7 6.63 4.30 -4.26
C ILE A 7 6.49 4.89 -2.86
N LEU A 8 5.73 4.21 -2.01
CA LEU A 8 5.65 4.52 -0.58
C LEU A 8 6.48 3.53 0.22
N ASP A 9 7.63 3.97 0.71
CA ASP A 9 8.48 3.17 1.59
C ASP A 9 7.86 3.07 2.98
N CYS A 10 7.52 1.84 3.37
CA CYS A 10 6.84 1.54 4.61
C CYS A 10 7.78 1.07 5.73
N ALA A 11 9.10 1.01 5.49
CA ALA A 11 10.06 0.49 6.46
C ALA A 11 10.14 1.35 7.73
N ARG A 12 9.78 2.64 7.62
CA ARG A 12 9.84 3.60 8.74
C ARG A 12 8.61 3.56 9.66
N PHE A 13 7.50 2.93 9.26
CA PHE A 13 6.32 2.81 10.13
C PHE A 13 6.59 1.76 11.20
N LYS A 14 6.92 2.16 12.42
CA LYS A 14 7.17 1.20 13.52
C LYS A 14 5.90 0.74 14.24
N ARG A 15 4.86 1.59 14.25
CA ARG A 15 3.56 1.32 14.85
C ARG A 15 2.48 1.88 13.94
N PRO A 16 2.16 1.19 12.84
CA PRO A 16 1.06 1.59 11.97
C PRO A 16 -0.27 1.42 12.72
N ASP A 17 -1.20 2.32 12.45
CA ASP A 17 -2.56 2.33 12.99
C ASP A 17 -3.56 2.58 11.85
N ILE A 18 -4.86 2.58 12.18
CA ILE A 18 -5.93 2.77 11.19
C ILE A 18 -5.79 4.11 10.45
N ALA A 19 -5.33 5.17 11.11
CA ALA A 19 -5.12 6.47 10.47
C ALA A 19 -3.94 6.43 9.50
N THR A 20 -2.91 5.62 9.79
CA THR A 20 -1.83 5.33 8.84
C THR A 20 -2.38 4.65 7.60
N ILE A 21 -3.24 3.63 7.73
CA ILE A 21 -3.83 2.91 6.59
C ILE A 21 -4.78 3.81 5.78
N ASP A 22 -5.63 4.62 6.42
CA ASP A 22 -6.48 5.61 5.73
C ASP A 22 -5.63 6.54 4.86
N ARG A 23 -4.51 7.03 5.40
CA ARG A 23 -3.63 7.94 4.69
C ARG A 23 -2.97 7.28 3.48
N ILE A 24 -2.60 6.01 3.60
CA ILE A 24 -2.08 5.22 2.48
C ILE A 24 -3.17 5.06 1.39
N ALA A 25 -4.39 4.66 1.78
CA ALA A 25 -5.51 4.49 0.85
C ALA A 25 -5.86 5.79 0.13
N ARG A 26 -5.90 6.91 0.86
CA ARG A 26 -6.13 8.25 0.29
C ARG A 26 -5.01 8.67 -0.66
N THR A 27 -3.75 8.34 -0.34
CA THR A 27 -2.61 8.62 -1.21
C THR A 27 -2.71 7.84 -2.52
N ARG A 28 -3.11 6.56 -2.46
CA ARG A 28 -3.38 5.78 -3.68
C ARG A 28 -4.50 6.37 -4.50
N LEU A 29 -5.58 6.81 -3.86
CA LEU A 29 -6.69 7.44 -4.56
C LEU A 29 -6.24 8.72 -5.28
N ASP A 30 -5.40 9.54 -4.66
CA ASP A 30 -4.85 10.75 -5.30
C ASP A 30 -3.93 10.39 -6.49
N ALA A 31 -3.05 9.40 -6.32
CA ALA A 31 -2.20 8.88 -7.39
C ALA A 31 -3.04 8.37 -8.56
N SER A 32 -4.06 7.55 -8.29
CA SER A 32 -4.95 6.99 -9.31
C SER A 32 -5.71 8.06 -10.07
N ARG A 33 -6.17 9.14 -9.39
CA ARG A 33 -6.80 10.30 -10.03
C ARG A 33 -5.87 11.04 -10.99
N ARG A 34 -4.56 10.94 -10.79
CA ARG A 34 -3.53 11.52 -11.65
C ARG A 34 -3.04 10.55 -12.73
N GLY A 35 -3.59 9.34 -12.80
CA GLY A 35 -3.12 8.28 -13.70
C GLY A 35 -1.82 7.62 -13.24
N CYS A 36 -1.47 7.73 -11.95
CA CYS A 36 -0.32 7.08 -11.34
C CYS A 36 -0.72 5.84 -10.53
N GLU A 37 0.18 4.88 -10.41
CA GLU A 37 0.03 3.70 -9.55
C GLU A 37 0.78 3.91 -8.22
N LEU A 38 0.17 3.55 -7.09
CA LEU A 38 0.87 3.52 -5.80
C LEU A 38 1.34 2.10 -5.49
N ARG A 39 2.65 1.93 -5.21
CA ARG A 39 3.22 0.68 -4.70
C ARG A 39 3.79 0.85 -3.30
N LEU A 40 3.44 -0.08 -2.42
CA LEU A 40 4.01 -0.15 -1.07
C LEU A 40 5.32 -0.92 -1.12
N ARG A 41 6.41 -0.28 -0.67
CA ARG A 41 7.71 -0.93 -0.55
C ARG A 41 7.98 -1.29 0.91
N ASN A 42 8.42 -2.52 1.14
CA ASN A 42 8.78 -3.02 2.46
C ASN A 42 7.67 -2.83 3.53
N PRO A 43 6.41 -3.22 3.26
CA PRO A 43 5.35 -3.18 4.27
C PRO A 43 5.71 -4.12 5.42
N ASN A 44 5.64 -3.62 6.64
CA ASN A 44 5.82 -4.46 7.83
C ASN A 44 4.57 -5.35 8.06
N ALA A 45 4.70 -6.38 8.89
CA ALA A 45 3.61 -7.30 9.20
C ALA A 45 2.36 -6.58 9.73
N ALA A 46 2.50 -5.59 10.62
CA ALA A 46 1.37 -4.87 11.18
C ALA A 46 0.58 -4.06 10.12
N ILE A 47 1.25 -3.51 9.09
CA ILE A 47 0.58 -2.89 7.95
C ILE A 47 -0.22 -3.95 7.19
N LEU A 48 0.40 -5.09 6.87
CA LEU A 48 -0.28 -6.17 6.14
C LEU A 48 -1.51 -6.69 6.90
N GLU A 49 -1.38 -6.89 8.21
CA GLU A 49 -2.49 -7.33 9.07
C GLU A 49 -3.61 -6.30 9.11
N LEU A 50 -3.31 -5.01 9.27
CA LEU A 50 -4.33 -3.97 9.25
C LEU A 50 -5.02 -3.86 7.88
N ILE A 51 -4.28 -4.03 6.78
CA ILE A 51 -4.84 -4.02 5.43
C ILE A 51 -5.80 -5.21 5.23
N ALA A 52 -5.41 -6.40 5.68
CA ALA A 52 -6.25 -7.60 5.64
C ALA A 52 -7.50 -7.45 6.53
N LEU A 53 -7.31 -6.96 7.76
CA LEU A 53 -8.41 -6.70 8.71
C LEU A 53 -9.46 -5.75 8.13
N LEU A 54 -9.03 -4.75 7.36
CA LEU A 54 -9.89 -3.76 6.74
C LEU A 54 -10.40 -4.18 5.34
N GLY A 55 -9.98 -5.35 4.82
CA GLY A 55 -10.35 -5.83 3.48
C GLY A 55 -9.80 -4.95 2.34
N LEU A 56 -8.69 -4.24 2.57
CA LEU A 56 -8.11 -3.27 1.64
C LEU A 56 -7.05 -3.87 0.70
N GLU A 57 -6.81 -5.18 0.72
CA GLU A 57 -5.72 -5.85 -0.01
C GLU A 57 -5.77 -5.55 -1.52
N ARG A 58 -6.95 -5.71 -2.13
CA ARG A 58 -7.17 -5.38 -3.56
C ARG A 58 -7.06 -3.88 -3.84
N ILE A 59 -7.47 -3.07 -2.87
CA ILE A 59 -7.44 -1.60 -2.97
C ILE A 59 -6.03 -1.08 -2.78
N LEU A 60 -5.14 -1.75 -2.05
CA LEU A 60 -3.77 -1.28 -1.83
C LEU A 60 -2.75 -2.00 -2.68
N GLY A 61 -3.17 -3.01 -3.45
CA GLY A 61 -2.28 -3.70 -4.39
C GLY A 61 -1.16 -4.39 -3.63
N VAL A 62 -1.49 -4.84 -2.41
CA VAL A 62 -0.64 -5.76 -1.66
C VAL A 62 -0.84 -7.10 -2.33
N GLU A 63 -0.22 -7.26 -3.50
CA GLU A 63 0.17 -8.59 -3.92
C GLU A 63 1.20 -9.00 -2.89
N VAL A 64 0.79 -9.84 -1.93
CA VAL A 64 1.74 -10.64 -1.15
C VAL A 64 2.65 -11.22 -2.22
N GLN A 65 3.91 -10.80 -2.28
CA GLN A 65 4.87 -11.43 -3.18
C GLN A 65 4.90 -12.90 -2.75
N GLY A 66 4.08 -13.73 -3.38
CA GLY A 66 4.35 -15.14 -3.50
C GLY A 66 5.73 -15.19 -4.13
N GLN A 67 6.73 -15.55 -3.34
CA GLN A 67 8.01 -15.96 -3.87
C GLN A 67 7.71 -16.99 -4.98
N PRO A 68 8.23 -16.82 -6.20
CA PRO A 68 8.25 -17.93 -7.14
C PRO A 68 9.08 -19.04 -6.49
N GLU A 69 8.48 -20.23 -6.36
CA GLU A 69 9.21 -21.49 -6.19
C GLU A 69 10.00 -21.82 -7.47
#